data_AF-A0A920WC01-F1
#
_entry.id   AF-A0A920WC01-F1
#
_cell.length_a   1.000
_cell.length_b   1.000
_cell.length_c   1.000
_cell.angle_alpha   90.00
_cell.angle_beta   90.00
_cell.angle_gamma   90.00
#
_symmetry.space_group_name_H-M   'P 1'
#
loop_
_entity.id
_entity.type
_entity.pdbx_description
1 polymer ?
#
loop_
_entity_poly.entity_id
_entity_poly.type
_entity_poly.pdbx_seq_one_letter_code
_entity_poly.pdbx_strand_id
1 'polypeptide(L)' 'MSRFPRWLNIDIFVSAGFDWGNRAACITSILHPDRVRGQFAIGGYSVQDTVNKEKPVSRY' A
#
# COMPACT_ATOMS: atom_id res chain seq x y z
N MET A 1 -12.16 10.22 16.57
CA MET A 1 -11.79 9.59 15.27
C MET A 1 -10.78 10.48 14.53
N SER A 2 -9.49 10.26 14.74
CA SER A 2 -8.41 10.99 14.05
C SER A 2 -8.26 10.48 12.61
N ARG A 3 -8.56 11.32 11.61
CA ARG A 3 -8.42 10.98 10.18
C ARG A 3 -6.99 11.25 9.68
N PHE A 4 -6.34 10.21 9.16
CA PHE A 4 -5.14 10.22 8.30
C PHE A 4 -5.34 11.12 7.05
N PRO A 5 -4.37 11.83 6.45
CA PRO A 5 -3.37 12.75 6.99
C PRO A 5 -3.91 14.21 6.96
N ARG A 6 -4.44 14.72 8.08
CA ARG A 6 -4.99 16.08 8.14
C ARG A 6 -3.93 17.18 8.20
N TRP A 7 -2.72 16.83 8.66
CA TRP A 7 -1.61 17.76 8.92
C TRP A 7 -1.05 18.40 7.65
N LEU A 8 -1.22 17.76 6.50
CA LEU A 8 -0.79 18.28 5.20
C LEU A 8 -1.88 19.10 4.50
N ASN A 9 -3.10 19.17 5.05
CA ASN A 9 -4.25 19.80 4.40
C ASN A 9 -4.51 19.27 2.97
N ILE A 10 -4.33 17.96 2.78
CA ILE A 10 -4.58 17.26 1.50
C ILE A 10 -5.80 16.36 1.67
N ASP A 11 -6.86 16.69 0.94
CA ASP A 11 -8.10 15.92 0.99
C ASP A 11 -8.05 14.67 0.12
N ILE A 12 -7.41 14.78 -1.06
CA ILE A 12 -7.35 13.73 -2.08
C ILE A 12 -5.89 13.53 -2.51
N PHE A 13 -5.44 12.28 -2.54
CA PHE A 13 -4.05 11.95 -2.88
C PHE A 13 -3.94 10.60 -3.61
N VAL A 14 -2.74 10.33 -4.11
CA VAL A 14 -2.32 9.05 -4.64
C VAL A 14 -1.22 8.51 -3.74
N SER A 15 -1.26 7.23 -3.40
CA SER A 15 -0.24 6.60 -2.55
C SER A 15 0.69 5.73 -3.39
N ALA A 16 2.00 5.85 -3.17
CA ALA A 16 2.98 4.94 -3.72
C ALA A 16 3.60 4.09 -2.60
N GLY A 17 3.85 2.82 -2.88
CA GLY A 17 4.53 1.92 -1.94
C GLY A 17 5.59 1.10 -2.65
N PHE A 18 6.79 1.05 -2.05
CA PHE A 18 7.89 0.21 -2.51
C PHE A 18 8.09 -0.97 -1.56
N ASP A 19 8.30 -2.16 -2.12
CA ASP A 19 8.55 -3.39 -1.36
C ASP A 19 7.48 -3.61 -0.26
N TRP A 20 7.86 -3.68 1.02
CA TRP A 20 6.91 -3.84 2.13
C TRP A 20 5.95 -2.66 2.30
N GLY A 21 6.35 -1.46 1.85
CA GLY A 21 5.50 -0.27 1.86
C GLY A 21 4.27 -0.40 0.95
N ASN A 22 4.28 -1.35 0.02
CA ASN A 22 3.16 -1.58 -0.89
C ASN A 22 1.90 -2.12 -0.18
N ARG A 23 2.08 -2.89 0.90
CA ARG A 23 0.99 -3.30 1.79
C ARG A 23 0.35 -2.12 2.51
N ALA A 24 1.17 -1.20 3.02
CA ALA A 24 0.67 0.00 3.70
C ALA A 24 -0.13 0.88 2.73
N ALA A 25 0.34 1.05 1.50
CA ALA A 25 -0.38 1.76 0.44
C ALA A 25 -1.72 1.07 0.09
N CYS A 26 -1.75 -0.27 0.03
CA CYS A 26 -2.97 -1.04 -0.24
C CYS A 26 -4.00 -0.87 0.88
N ILE A 27 -3.59 -1.05 2.14
CA ILE A 27 -4.45 -0.88 3.31
C ILE A 27 -5.00 0.55 3.36
N THR A 28 -4.17 1.56 3.10
CA THR A 28 -4.59 2.97 3.04
C THR A 28 -5.66 3.19 1.98
N SER A 29 -5.51 2.58 0.80
CA SER A 29 -6.47 2.67 -0.29
C SER A 29 -7.83 2.05 0.06
N ILE A 30 -7.82 0.93 0.80
CA ILE A 30 -9.04 0.25 1.26
C ILE A 30 -9.74 1.03 2.38
N LEU A 31 -8.97 1.60 3.32
CA LEU A 31 -9.53 2.30 4.49
C LEU A 31 -10.01 3.72 4.17
N HIS A 32 -9.48 4.34 3.12
CA HIS A 32 -9.79 5.73 2.73
C HIS A 32 -10.12 5.86 1.23
N PRO A 33 -11.10 5.09 0.71
CA PRO A 33 -11.44 5.09 -0.71
C PRO A 33 -12.03 6.43 -1.19
N ASP A 34 -12.56 7.24 -0.27
CA ASP A 34 -13.01 8.61 -0.51
C ASP A 34 -11.86 9.58 -0.80
N ARG A 35 -10.62 9.22 -0.46
CA ARG A 35 -9.45 10.11 -0.49
C ARG A 35 -8.31 9.60 -1.36
N VAL A 36 -8.15 8.29 -1.49
CA VAL A 36 -7.11 7.68 -2.34
C VAL A 36 -7.64 7.48 -3.75
N ARG A 37 -7.13 8.25 -4.72
CA ARG A 37 -7.56 8.14 -6.14
C ARG A 37 -6.82 7.07 -6.91
N GLY A 38 -5.72 6.59 -6.37
CA GLY A 38 -4.91 5.54 -6.98
C GLY A 38 -3.80 5.08 -6.07
N GLN A 39 -3.34 3.87 -6.33
CA GLN A 39 -2.17 3.26 -5.71
C GLN A 39 -1.13 2.96 -6.80
N PHE A 40 0.12 3.32 -6.54
CA PHE A 40 1.27 2.86 -7.32
C PHE A 40 2.07 1.83 -6.53
N ALA A 41 2.16 0.63 -7.09
CA ALA A 41 2.87 -0.51 -6.54
C ALA A 41 4.23 -0.64 -7.22
N ILE A 42 5.32 -0.47 -6.46
CA ILE A 42 6.69 -0.53 -6.99
C ILE A 42 7.42 -1.69 -6.30
N GLY A 43 7.39 -2.87 -6.89
CA GLY A 43 7.91 -4.08 -6.24
C GLY A 43 7.11 -4.46 -4.98
N GLY A 44 7.43 -5.64 -4.41
CA GLY A 44 6.66 -6.22 -3.31
C GLY A 44 5.24 -6.65 -3.72
N TYR A 45 4.36 -6.78 -2.73
CA TYR A 45 3.00 -7.29 -2.89
C TYR A 45 1.98 -6.43 -2.16
N SER A 46 0.83 -6.19 -2.79
CA SER A 46 -0.29 -5.47 -2.17
C SER A 46 -1.00 -6.32 -1.12
N VAL A 47 -1.14 -7.63 -1.39
CA VAL A 47 -1.73 -8.63 -0.51
C VAL A 47 -0.73 -9.77 -0.33
N GLN A 48 -0.51 -10.16 0.93
CA GLN A 48 0.39 -11.27 1.25
C GLN A 48 -0.34 -12.61 1.13
N ASP A 49 0.27 -13.57 0.45
CA ASP A 49 -0.10 -14.97 0.62
C ASP A 49 0.44 -15.46 1.97
N THR A 50 -0.47 -15.78 2.88
CA THR A 50 -0.14 -16.27 4.23
C THR A 50 -0.19 -17.79 4.34
N VAL A 51 -0.66 -18.48 3.29
CA VAL A 51 -0.78 -19.93 3.23
C VAL A 51 0.50 -20.53 2.67
N ASN A 52 1.01 -19.96 1.58
CA ASN A 52 2.24 -20.44 0.94
C ASN A 52 3.45 -19.66 1.46
N LYS A 53 4.52 -20.37 1.83
CA LYS A 53 5.80 -19.72 2.14
C LYS A 53 6.42 -19.17 0.87
N GLU A 54 6.82 -17.90 0.91
CA GLU A 54 7.64 -17.30 -0.14
C GLU A 54 8.93 -18.10 -0.30
N LYS A 55 9.26 -18.43 -1.54
CA LYS A 55 10.51 -19.10 -1.90
C LYS A 55 11.50 -18.03 -2.36
N PRO A 56 12.80 -18.14 -1.99
CA PRO A 56 13.82 -17.30 -2.57
C PRO A 56 13.78 -17.41 -4.09
N VAL A 57 14.02 -16.30 -4.78
CA VAL A 57 14.24 -16.36 -6.23
C VAL A 57 15.42 -17.30 -6.50
N SER A 58 15.30 -18.20 -7.48
CA SER A 58 16.43 -19.06 -7.80
C SER A 58 17.59 -18.18 -8.25
N ARG A 59 18.79 -18.44 -7.74
CA ARG A 59 19.99 -17.92 -8.41
C ARG A 59 20.03 -18.59 -9.78
N TYR A 60 20.20 -17.79 -10.83
CA TYR A 60 20.71 -18.33 -12.08
C TYR A 60 21.99 -19.12 -11.82
#